data_AF-A0A7X6CJ17-F1
#
_entry.id   AF-A0A7X6CJ17-F1
#
_cell.length_a   1.000
_cell.length_b   1.000
_cell.length_c   1.000
_cell.angle_alpha   90.00
_cell.angle_beta   90.00
_cell.angle_gamma   90.00
#
_symmetry.space_group_name_H-M   'P 1'
#
loop_
_entity.id
_entity.type
_entity.pdbx_description
1 polymer ?
#
loop_
_entity_poly.entity_id
_entity_poly.type
_entity_poly.pdbx_seq_one_letter_code
_entity_poly.pdbx_strand_id
1 'polypeptide(L)' 'MNGITYIMFGIITILLTHYKPSAYWNNNSRRFLRSYIGDGATALLHELVGVGLIAMGIAILLKLEN' A
#
# COMPACT_ATOMS: atom_id res chain seq x y z
N MET A 1 11.64 -1.42 12.82
CA MET A 1 11.45 -1.55 11.37
C MET A 1 12.26 -0.46 10.70
N ASN A 2 13.07 -0.79 9.69
CA ASN A 2 13.97 0.17 9.05
C ASN A 2 13.23 0.91 7.92
N GLY A 3 13.70 2.10 7.52
CA GLY A 3 13.09 2.88 6.44
C GLY A 3 12.97 2.10 5.12
N ILE A 4 13.96 1.26 4.81
CA ILE A 4 13.94 0.33 3.67
C ILE A 4 12.73 -0.61 3.72
N THR A 5 12.37 -1.12 4.91
CA THR A 5 11.22 -2.02 5.09
C THR A 5 9.91 -1.33 4.72
N TYR A 6 9.73 -0.06 5.11
CA TYR A 6 8.56 0.74 4.76
C TYR A 6 8.46 0.98 3.25
N ILE A 7 9.59 1.30 2.60
CA ILE A 7 9.66 1.46 1.14
C ILE A 7 9.26 0.17 0.44
N MET A 8 9.81 -0.97 0.85
CA MET A 8 9.48 -2.28 0.27
C MET A 8 8.01 -2.62 0.43
N PHE A 9 7.43 -2.40 1.62
CA PHE A 9 5.98 -2.63 1.83
C PHE A 9 5.12 -1.69 0.98
N GLY A 10 5.53 -0.42 0.82
CA GLY A 10 4.83 0.52 -0.04
C GLY A 10 4.85 0.09 -1.50
N ILE A 11 6.01 -0.28 -2.04
CA ILE A 11 6.15 -0.80 -3.41
C ILE A 11 5.30 -2.06 -3.61
N ILE A 12 5.39 -3.03 -2.70
CA ILE A 12 4.60 -4.27 -2.77
C ILE A 12 3.10 -3.94 -2.75
N THR A 13 2.68 -3.00 -1.89
CA THR A 13 1.27 -2.58 -1.82
C THR A 13 0.80 -1.99 -3.14
N ILE A 14 1.58 -1.11 -3.77
CA ILE A 14 1.26 -0.51 -5.07
C ILE A 14 1.19 -1.60 -6.15
N LEU A 15 2.19 -2.47 -6.23
CA LEU A 15 2.23 -3.54 -7.24
C LEU A 15 1.03 -4.46 -7.11
N LEU A 16 0.75 -4.95 -5.90
CA LEU A 16 -0.37 -5.84 -5.67
C LEU A 16 -1.72 -5.12 -5.90
N THR A 17 -1.79 -3.80 -5.68
CA THR A 17 -2.99 -2.99 -5.97
C THR A 17 -3.19 -2.76 -7.46
N HIS A 18 -2.12 -2.55 -8.21
CA HIS A 18 -2.15 -2.33 -9.65
C HIS A 18 -2.49 -3.61 -10.42
N TYR A 19 -1.79 -4.72 -10.11
CA TYR A 19 -2.00 -6.00 -10.79
C TYR A 19 -3.23 -6.76 -10.30
N LYS A 20 -3.77 -6.40 -9.13
CA LYS A 20 -4.99 -6.98 -8.52
C LYS A 20 -5.00 -8.53 -8.54
N PRO A 21 -3.94 -9.23 -8.11
CA PRO A 21 -3.94 -10.70 -8.16
C PRO A 21 -5.05 -11.25 -7.26
N SER A 22 -5.71 -12.33 -7.68
CA SER A 22 -6.92 -12.85 -7.03
C SER A 22 -6.74 -13.14 -5.54
N ALA A 23 -5.62 -13.72 -5.13
CA ALA A 23 -5.30 -14.00 -3.73
C ALA A 23 -5.24 -12.71 -2.86
N TYR A 24 -4.78 -11.60 -3.44
CA TYR A 24 -4.68 -10.30 -2.77
C TYR A 24 -6.05 -9.59 -2.80
N TRP A 25 -6.73 -9.54 -3.95
CA TRP A 25 -7.96 -8.76 -4.17
C TRP A 25 -9.28 -9.45 -3.77
N ASN A 26 -9.27 -10.77 -3.59
CA ASN A 26 -10.46 -11.56 -3.26
C ASN A 26 -10.54 -11.96 -1.78
N ASN A 27 -9.70 -11.40 -0.91
CA ASN A 27 -9.84 -11.62 0.53
C ASN A 27 -11.11 -10.94 1.08
N ASN A 28 -11.60 -11.41 2.22
CA ASN A 28 -12.85 -10.93 2.81
C ASN A 28 -12.82 -9.42 3.09
N SER A 29 -11.71 -8.90 3.61
CA SER A 29 -11.59 -7.49 3.97
C SER A 29 -11.71 -6.56 2.76
N ARG A 30 -11.11 -6.92 1.62
CA ARG A 30 -11.17 -6.08 0.42
C ARG A 30 -12.45 -6.29 -0.36
N ARG A 31 -13.03 -7.49 -0.34
CA ARG A 31 -14.40 -7.68 -0.85
C ARG A 31 -15.39 -6.80 -0.09
N PHE A 32 -15.27 -6.75 1.24
CA PHE A 32 -16.08 -5.87 2.07
C PHE A 32 -15.85 -4.39 1.72
N LEU A 33 -14.60 -3.94 1.67
CA LEU A 33 -14.29 -2.55 1.33
C LEU A 33 -14.81 -2.17 -0.08
N ARG A 34 -14.60 -3.05 -1.07
CA ARG A 34 -15.10 -2.87 -2.44
C ARG A 34 -16.62 -2.83 -2.52
N SER A 35 -17.34 -3.55 -1.66
CA SER A 35 -18.80 -3.45 -1.59
C SER A 35 -19.29 -2.14 -0.98
N TYR A 36 -18.46 -1.49 -0.15
CA TYR A 36 -18.84 -0.25 0.54
C TYR A 36 -18.50 1.01 -0.27
N ILE A 37 -17.28 1.10 -0.82
CA ILE A 37 -16.81 2.30 -1.55
C ILE A 37 -16.60 2.07 -3.05
N GLY A 38 -16.76 0.84 -3.54
CA GLY A 38 -16.50 0.47 -4.93
C GLY A 38 -15.06 0.04 -5.21
N ASP A 39 -14.84 -0.57 -6.38
CA ASP A 39 -13.55 -1.12 -6.79
C ASP A 39 -12.48 -0.05 -7.00
N GLY A 40 -12.85 1.03 -7.71
CA GLY A 40 -11.95 2.13 -8.02
C GLY A 40 -11.47 2.87 -6.77
N ALA A 41 -12.40 3.24 -5.88
CA ALA A 41 -12.05 3.92 -4.63
C ALA A 41 -11.22 3.01 -3.70
N THR A 42 -11.51 1.70 -3.67
CA THR A 42 -10.71 0.75 -2.89
C THR A 42 -9.28 0.66 -3.42
N ALA A 43 -9.10 0.61 -4.74
CA ALA A 43 -7.77 0.61 -5.36
C ALA A 43 -7.03 1.91 -5.04
N LEU A 44 -7.66 3.07 -5.23
CA LEU A 44 -7.05 4.37 -4.94
C LEU A 44 -6.65 4.51 -3.47
N LEU A 45 -7.46 4.01 -2.54
CA LEU A 45 -7.11 3.98 -1.12
C LEU A 45 -5.86 3.14 -0.83
N HIS A 46 -5.73 1.97 -1.46
CA HIS A 46 -4.53 1.13 -1.28
C HIS A 46 -3.29 1.73 -1.96
N GLU A 47 -3.45 2.40 -3.11
CA GLU A 47 -2.35 3.15 -3.73
C GLU A 47 -1.86 4.27 -2.83
N LEU A 48 -2.77 5.05 -2.22
CA LEU A 48 -2.43 6.10 -1.27
C LEU A 48 -1.69 5.56 -0.04
N VAL A 49 -2.12 4.40 0.48
CA VAL A 49 -1.41 3.71 1.57
C VAL A 49 0.00 3.32 1.13
N GLY A 50 0.17 2.79 -0.08
CA GLY A 50 1.46 2.44 -0.64
C GLY A 50 2.40 3.63 -0.78
N VAL A 51 1.92 4.75 -1.32
CA VAL A 51 2.68 6.01 -1.44
C VAL A 51 3.05 6.56 -0.07
N GLY A 52 2.11 6.53 0.89
CA GLY A 52 2.37 6.98 2.27
C GLY A 52 3.45 6.17 2.97
N LEU A 53 3.47 4.85 2.77
CA LEU A 53 4.53 3.97 3.29
C LEU A 53 5.90 4.31 2.70
N ILE A 54 5.98 4.58 1.40
CA ILE A 54 7.24 5.01 0.75
C ILE A 54 7.70 6.34 1.34
N ALA A 55 6.81 7.33 1.46
CA ALA A 55 7.14 8.64 2.01
C ALA A 55 7.65 8.57 3.45
N MET A 56 7.00 7.77 4.31
CA MET A 56 7.48 7.52 5.68
C MET A 56 8.85 6.83 5.67
N GLY A 57 9.05 5.83 4.81
CA GLY A 57 10.32 5.14 4.69
C GLY A 57 11.48 6.06 4.31
N ILE A 58 11.26 6.96 3.35
CA ILE A 58 12.22 8.00 2.96
C ILE A 58 12.49 8.96 4.13
N ALA A 59 11.45 9.44 4.81
CA ALA A 59 11.60 10.34 5.96
C ALA A 59 12.41 9.71 7.09
N ILE A 60 12.23 8.41 7.35
CA ILE A 60 13.02 7.65 8.34
C ILE A 60 14.49 7.56 7.92
N LEU A 61 14.78 7.29 6.64
CA LEU A 61 16.16 7.23 6.14
C LEU A 61 16.86 8.59 6.26
N LEU A 62 16.19 9.67 5.86
CA LEU A 62 16.73 11.03 5.95
C LEU A 62 16.98 11.45 7.41
N LYS A 63 16.17 10.99 8.36
CA LYS A 63 16.38 11.24 9.79
C LYS A 63 17.55 10.45 10.36
N LEU A 64 17.88 9.28 9.81
CA LEU A 64 19.02 8.47 10.26
C LEU A 64 20.37 9.01 9.77
N GLU A 65 20.38 9.82 8.71
CA GLU A 65 21.59 10.44 8.16
C GLU A 65 21.98 11.77 8.85
N ASN A 66 21.08 12.34 9.66
CA ASN A 66 21.31 13.57 10.45
C ASN A 66 21.53 13.26 11.92
#